data_AF-A0A1J5PPK4-F1
#
_entry.id   AF-A0A1J5PPK4-F1
#
_cell.length_a   1.000
_cell.length_b   1.000
_cell.length_c   1.000
_cell.angle_alpha   90.00
_cell.angle_beta   90.00
_cell.angle_gamma   90.00
#
_symmetry.space_group_name_H-M   'P 1'
#
loop_
_entity.id
_entity.type
_entity.pdbx_description
1 polymer ?
#
loop_
_entity_poly.entity_id
_entity_poly.type
_entity_poly.pdbx_seq_one_letter_code
_entity_poly.pdbx_strand_id
1 'polypeptide(L)' 'MNYPFRRTCREVAALILAREDRALRLPERLAIRVHFLVCKACPRFEQEVLTMRQALGNWRNYREQDETGNPI' A
#
# COMPACT_ATOMS: atom_id res chain seq x y z
N MET A 1 -15.38 17.43 16.40
CA MET A 1 -16.44 17.18 15.39
C MET A 1 -15.98 16.10 14.42
N ASN A 2 -16.53 14.90 14.60
CA ASN A 2 -16.25 13.69 13.82
C ASN A 2 -17.38 13.53 12.78
N TYR A 3 -17.06 13.70 11.49
CA TYR A 3 -18.00 13.55 10.39
C TYR A 3 -17.66 12.27 9.61
N PRO A 4 -18.60 11.35 9.39
CA PRO A 4 -18.38 10.08 8.68
C PRO A 4 -18.06 10.22 7.18
N PHE A 5 -18.06 11.43 6.64
CA PHE A 5 -17.60 11.78 5.28
C PHE A 5 -16.16 12.33 5.23
N ARG A 6 -15.47 12.39 6.38
CA ARG A 6 -14.15 13.01 6.53
C ARG A 6 -13.00 12.00 6.51
N ARG A 7 -13.14 10.86 5.82
CA ARG A 7 -11.98 10.05 5.40
C ARG A 7 -11.19 10.87 4.39
N THR A 8 -10.34 11.75 4.91
CA THR A 8 -9.43 12.57 4.11
C THR A 8 -8.45 11.66 3.39
N CYS A 9 -7.82 12.15 2.31
CA CYS A 9 -6.76 11.43 1.60
C CYS A 9 -5.69 10.88 2.56
N ARG A 10 -5.44 11.56 3.70
CA ARG A 10 -4.54 11.12 4.76
C ARG A 10 -5.00 9.83 5.46
N GLU A 11 -6.28 9.70 5.77
CA GLU A 11 -6.81 8.48 6.40
C GLU A 11 -6.81 7.30 5.44
N VAL A 12 -7.08 7.57 4.15
CA VAL A 12 -6.99 6.55 3.09
C VAL A 12 -5.54 6.13 2.89
N ALA A 13 -4.60 7.07 2.85
CA ALA A 13 -3.17 6.78 2.82
C ALA A 13 -2.73 5.93 4.02
N ALA A 14 -3.17 6.27 5.24
CA ALA A 14 -2.90 5.47 6.43
C ALA A 14 -3.47 4.04 6.33
N LEU A 15 -4.65 3.86 5.73
CA LEU A 15 -5.22 2.53 5.49
C LEU A 15 -4.45 1.75 4.41
N ILE A 16 -3.98 2.42 3.35
CA ILE A 16 -3.12 1.83 2.30
C ILE A 16 -1.81 1.33 2.91
N LEU A 17 -1.15 2.16 3.72
CA LEU A 17 0.05 1.78 4.47
C LEU A 17 -0.23 0.63 5.45
N ALA A 18 -1.33 0.72 6.19
CA ALA A 18 -1.73 -0.34 7.11
C ALA A 18 -2.02 -1.67 6.38
N ARG A 19 -2.46 -1.65 5.12
CA ARG A 19 -2.67 -2.87 4.30
C ARG A 19 -1.43 -3.62 3.99
N GLU A 20 -0.37 -2.87 3.90
CA GLU A 20 0.93 -3.37 3.55
C GLU A 20 1.58 -4.03 4.77
N ASP A 21 1.35 -3.47 5.95
CA ASP A 21 1.84 -4.00 7.23
C ASP A 21 0.97 -5.13 7.79
N ARG A 22 -0.37 -5.06 7.63
CA ARG A 22 -1.33 -6.03 8.17
C ARG A 22 -2.49 -6.31 7.21
N ALA A 23 -3.06 -7.51 7.27
CA ALA A 23 -4.25 -7.85 6.48
C ALA A 23 -5.45 -6.96 6.86
N LEU A 24 -5.86 -6.05 5.97
CA LEU A 24 -7.07 -5.22 6.21
C LEU A 24 -8.33 -6.07 6.28
N ARG A 25 -9.22 -5.70 7.20
CA ARG A 25 -10.58 -6.23 7.26
C ARG A 25 -11.34 -5.75 6.02
N LEU A 26 -12.21 -6.60 5.49
CA LEU A 26 -13.03 -6.35 4.29
C LEU A 26 -13.77 -4.98 4.26
N PRO A 27 -14.34 -4.44 5.36
CA PRO A 27 -15.06 -3.16 5.32
C PRO A 27 -14.16 -1.95 4.99
N GLU A 28 -12.91 -1.94 5.45
CA GLU A 28 -11.98 -0.84 5.16
C GLU A 28 -11.57 -0.82 3.69
N ARG A 29 -11.44 -1.99 3.07
CA ARG A 29 -11.16 -2.14 1.63
C ARG A 29 -12.28 -1.53 0.77
N LEU A 30 -13.54 -1.74 1.16
CA LEU A 30 -14.68 -1.17 0.44
C LEU A 30 -14.73 0.36 0.56
N ALA A 31 -14.44 0.90 1.76
CA ALA A 31 -14.39 2.35 1.98
C ALA A 31 -13.33 3.05 1.10
N ILE A 32 -12.14 2.44 0.95
CA ILE A 32 -11.08 2.96 0.07
C ILE A 32 -11.54 2.98 -1.39
N ARG A 33 -12.19 1.91 -1.86
CA ARG A 33 -12.66 1.80 -3.25
C ARG A 33 -13.73 2.84 -3.58
N VAL A 34 -14.64 3.12 -2.65
CA VAL A 34 -15.61 4.23 -2.80
C VAL A 34 -14.88 5.58 -2.82
N HIS A 35 -13.84 5.76 -2.00
CA HIS A 35 -13.05 6.99 -2.01
C HIS A 35 -12.29 7.21 -3.35
N PHE A 36 -11.83 6.15 -4.00
CA PHE A 36 -11.16 6.25 -5.30
C PHE A 36 -12.08 6.74 -6.41
N LEU A 37 -13.38 6.51 -6.30
CA LEU A 37 -14.37 7.04 -7.26
C LEU A 37 -14.53 8.56 -7.15
N VAL A 38 -14.30 9.14 -5.96
CA VAL A 38 -14.41 10.58 -5.71
C VAL A 38 -13.06 11.31 -5.73
N CYS A 39 -11.95 10.60 -5.51
CA CYS A 39 -10.61 11.19 -5.43
C CYS A 39 -9.61 10.44 -6.32
N LYS A 40 -9.07 11.16 -7.32
CA LYS A 40 -8.06 10.64 -8.26
C LYS A 40 -6.62 10.66 -7.73
N ALA A 41 -6.34 11.39 -6.65
CA ALA A 41 -4.99 11.47 -6.08
C ALA A 41 -4.63 10.23 -5.25
N CYS A 42 -5.60 9.68 -4.51
CA CYS A 42 -5.39 8.50 -3.66
C CYS A 42 -4.93 7.23 -4.43
N PRO A 43 -5.46 6.87 -5.61
CA PRO A 43 -4.95 5.72 -6.35
C PRO A 43 -3.50 5.89 -6.83
N ARG A 44 -3.04 7.13 -7.08
CA ARG A 44 -1.64 7.39 -7.42
C ARG A 44 -0.72 7.10 -6.24
N PHE A 45 -1.11 7.51 -5.04
CA PHE A 45 -0.36 7.20 -3.82
C PHE A 45 -0.27 5.68 -3.56
N GLU A 46 -1.35 4.93 -3.82
CA GLU A 46 -1.31 3.46 -3.72
C GLU A 46 -0.24 2.85 -4.63
N GLN A 47 -0.13 3.33 -5.88
CA GLN A 47 0.89 2.86 -6.82
C GLN A 47 2.31 3.17 -6.35
N GLU A 48 2.54 4.35 -5.77
CA GLU A 48 3.84 4.73 -5.21
C GLU A 48 4.25 3.81 -4.05
N VAL A 49 3.32 3.50 -3.14
CA VAL A 49 3.55 2.56 -2.03
C VAL A 49 3.82 1.14 -2.54
N LEU A 50 3.04 0.66 -3.52
CA LEU A 50 3.25 -0.65 -4.14
C LEU A 50 4.62 -0.78 -4.81
N THR A 51 5.08 0.30 -5.46
CA THR A 51 6.40 0.34 -6.11
C THR A 51 7.51 0.20 -5.07
N MET A 52 7.42 0.95 -3.96
CA MET A 52 8.38 0.81 -2.84
C MET A 52 8.42 -0.61 -2.29
N ARG A 53 7.26 -1.25 -2.12
CA ARG A 53 7.18 -2.64 -1.64
C ARG A 53 7.71 -3.66 -2.61
N GLN A 54 7.49 -3.47 -3.90
CA GLN A 54 8.02 -4.38 -4.91
C GLN A 54 9.56 -4.31 -4.95
N ALA A 55 10.15 -3.13 -4.81
CA ALA A 55 11.60 -2.97 -4.70
C ALA A 55 12.17 -3.67 -3.46
N LEU A 56 11.53 -3.49 -2.29
CA LEU A 56 11.93 -4.16 -1.03
C LEU A 56 11.74 -5.68 -1.08
N GLY A 57 10.65 -6.15 -1.69
CA GLY A 57 10.38 -7.57 -1.90
C GLY A 57 11.41 -8.21 -2.83
N ASN A 58 11.80 -7.52 -3.91
CA ASN A 58 12.82 -7.99 -4.84
C ASN A 58 14.20 -8.09 -4.17
N TRP A 59 14.55 -7.14 -3.28
CA TRP A 59 15.79 -7.22 -2.52
C TRP A 59 15.86 -8.42 -1.57
N ARG A 60 14.72 -8.82 -0.98
CA ARG A 60 14.66 -10.03 -0.15
C ARG A 60 14.91 -11.30 -0.97
N ASN A 61 14.47 -11.33 -2.23
CA ASN A 61 14.75 -12.43 -3.15
C ASN A 61 16.20 -12.42 -3.65
N TYR A 62 16.82 -11.24 -3.78
CA TYR A 62 18.24 -11.12 -4.16
C TYR A 62 19.17 -11.75 -3.09
N ARG A 63 18.92 -11.48 -1.80
CA ARG A 63 19.71 -12.07 -0.69
C ARG A 63 19.72 -13.60 -0.67
N GLU A 64 18.66 -14.24 -1.14
CA GLU A 64 18.56 -15.71 -1.23
C GLU A 64 19.29 -16.26 -2.47
N GLN A 65 19.59 -15.41 -3.46
CA GLN A 65 20.45 -15.74 -4.61
C GLN A 65 21.95 -15.52 -4.32
N ASP A 66 22.30 -14.60 -3.43
CA ASP A 66 23.71 -14.37 -3.04
C ASP A 66 24.29 -15.52 -2.18
N GLU A 67 23.45 -16.30 -1.49
CA GLU A 67 23.90 -17.47 -0.69
C GLU A 67 24.15 -18.74 -1.53
N THR A 68 23.81 -18.73 -2.83
CA THR A 68 24.13 -19.83 -3.78
C THR A 68 25.29 -19.53 -4.73
N GLY A 69 26.09 -18.51 -4.44
CA GLY A 69 27.49 -18.42 -4.87
C GLY A 69 27.77 -18.53 -6.38
N ASN A 70 27.44 -17.49 -7.15
CA ASN A 70 28.14 -17.25 -8.43
C ASN A 70 28.24 -15.74 -8.74
N PRO A 71 29.45 -15.18 -8.91
CA PRO A 71 29.63 -13.77 -9.26
C PRO A 71 29.37 -13.51 -10.76
N ILE A 72 28.85 -12.30 -11.06
CA ILE A 72 29.05 -11.62 -12.34
C ILE A 72 29.95 -10.42 -12.09
#